data_AF-F3CEY2-F1
#
_entry.id   AF-F3CEY2-F1
#
_cell.length_a   1.000
_cell.length_b   1.000
_cell.length_c   1.000
_cell.angle_alpha   90.00
_cell.angle_beta   90.00
_cell.angle_gamma   90.00
#
_symmetry.space_group_name_H-M   'P 1'
#
loop_
_entity.id
_entity.type
_entity.pdbx_description
1 polymer ?
#
loop_
_entity_poly.entity_id
_entity_poly.type
_entity_poly.pdbx_seq_one_letter_code
_entity_poly.pdbx_strand_id
1 'polypeptide(L)'
;TFSLTPLYGLADAGFDRVAKAPGVSEWLQSHRSMRTALVALYGRDLRLAPARFRWLKGVNRTLWYALHSADTAKVFVEGAGVQAQARAEVHASKLGLPRPGLMVTQAIDGLQAELESIGLVFARHVITPKRREASDLPV
;
A
#
# COMPACT_ATOMS: atom_id res chain seq x y z
N THR A 1 -35.09 -15.22 -0.52
CA THR A 1 -33.78 -15.67 0.02
C THR A 1 -32.85 -14.48 0.05
N PHE A 2 -32.41 -14.03 1.22
CA PHE A 2 -31.47 -12.91 1.31
C PHE A 2 -30.09 -13.37 0.81
N SER A 3 -29.59 -12.74 -0.24
CA SER A 3 -28.21 -12.95 -0.68
C SER A 3 -27.27 -12.18 0.25
N LEU A 4 -26.26 -12.86 0.78
CA LEU A 4 -25.19 -12.25 1.58
C LEU A 4 -24.12 -11.56 0.71
N THR A 5 -24.28 -11.59 -0.62
CA THR A 5 -23.34 -11.00 -1.57
C THR A 5 -23.61 -9.50 -1.73
N PRO A 6 -22.59 -8.64 -1.58
CA PRO A 6 -22.74 -7.21 -1.87
C PRO A 6 -23.22 -6.96 -3.30
N LEU A 7 -24.13 -6.00 -3.45
CA LEU A 7 -24.63 -5.58 -4.76
C LEU A 7 -23.64 -4.60 -5.41
N TYR A 8 -22.60 -5.13 -6.06
CA TYR A 8 -21.53 -4.31 -6.66
C TYR A 8 -22.03 -3.36 -7.76
N GLY A 9 -23.05 -3.75 -8.52
CA GLY A 9 -23.60 -2.93 -9.62
C GLY A 9 -24.17 -1.58 -9.19
N LEU A 10 -24.45 -1.37 -7.89
CA LEU A 10 -24.80 -0.05 -7.35
C LEU A 10 -23.69 0.98 -7.53
N ALA A 11 -22.44 0.54 -7.70
CA ALA A 11 -21.30 1.41 -7.91
C ALA A 11 -21.09 1.81 -9.38
N ASP A 12 -21.69 1.10 -10.36
CA ASP A 12 -21.33 1.21 -11.78
C ASP A 12 -21.48 2.64 -12.32
N ALA A 13 -22.64 3.27 -12.12
CA ALA A 13 -22.89 4.64 -12.58
C ALA A 13 -21.97 5.67 -11.90
N GLY A 14 -21.61 5.44 -10.63
CA GLY A 14 -20.67 6.28 -9.91
C GLY A 14 -19.24 6.08 -10.41
N PHE A 15 -18.85 4.82 -10.63
CA PHE A 15 -17.55 4.43 -11.14
C PHE A 15 -17.32 4.97 -12.56
N ASP A 16 -18.29 4.84 -13.46
CA ASP A 16 -18.20 5.35 -14.83
C ASP A 16 -17.96 6.85 -14.89
N ARG A 17 -18.55 7.59 -13.94
CA ARG A 17 -18.36 9.03 -13.82
C ARG A 17 -16.93 9.36 -13.38
N VAL A 18 -16.45 8.71 -12.31
CA VAL A 18 -15.10 8.99 -11.78
C VAL A 18 -14.00 8.46 -12.68
N ALA A 19 -14.21 7.33 -13.37
CA ALA A 19 -13.24 6.76 -14.31
C ALA A 19 -12.95 7.70 -15.50
N LYS A 20 -13.91 8.55 -15.87
CA LYS A 20 -13.78 9.56 -16.93
C LYS A 20 -13.27 10.92 -16.43
N ALA A 21 -13.07 11.08 -15.12
CA ALA A 21 -12.61 12.36 -14.58
C ALA A 21 -11.15 12.63 -15.00
N PRO A 22 -10.80 13.89 -15.29
CA PRO A 22 -9.43 14.25 -15.66
C PRO A 22 -8.41 13.81 -14.60
N GLY A 23 -7.29 13.25 -15.03
CA GLY A 23 -6.21 12.81 -14.13
C GLY A 23 -6.39 11.42 -13.53
N VAL A 24 -7.56 10.78 -13.64
CA VAL A 24 -7.80 9.45 -13.04
C VAL A 24 -7.02 8.36 -13.77
N SER A 25 -6.91 8.43 -15.09
CA SER A 25 -6.12 7.46 -15.86
C SER A 25 -4.64 7.53 -15.50
N GLU A 26 -4.09 8.75 -15.46
CA GLU A 26 -2.70 9.03 -15.09
C GLU A 26 -2.43 8.61 -13.64
N TRP A 27 -3.35 8.91 -12.73
CA TRP A 27 -3.28 8.49 -11.34
C TRP A 27 -3.28 6.96 -11.21
N LEU A 28 -4.18 6.25 -11.91
CA LEU A 28 -4.22 4.79 -11.90
C LEU A 28 -2.91 4.18 -12.43
N GLN A 29 -2.28 4.80 -13.44
CA GLN A 29 -0.99 4.36 -13.98
C GLN A 29 0.17 4.53 -12.98
N SER A 30 0.08 5.48 -12.05
CA SER A 30 1.05 5.66 -10.96
C SER A 30 1.03 4.53 -9.93
N HIS A 31 -0.01 3.68 -9.96
CA HIS A 31 -0.20 2.57 -9.04
C HIS A 31 -0.06 1.21 -9.73
N ARG A 32 0.48 0.21 -9.03
CA ARG A 32 0.66 -1.15 -9.57
C ARG A 32 -0.64 -1.96 -9.49
N SER A 33 -1.52 -1.63 -8.56
CA SER A 33 -2.77 -2.37 -8.33
C SER A 33 -3.88 -1.47 -7.84
N MET A 34 -5.13 -1.90 -8.04
CA MET A 34 -6.29 -1.21 -7.47
C MET A 34 -6.25 -1.15 -5.94
N ARG A 35 -5.66 -2.15 -5.26
CA ARG A 35 -5.53 -2.11 -3.80
C ARG A 35 -4.63 -0.97 -3.34
N THR A 36 -3.52 -0.72 -4.02
CA THR A 36 -2.58 0.34 -3.66
C THR A 36 -3.14 1.72 -4.03
N ALA A 37 -3.81 1.84 -5.18
CA ALA A 37 -4.55 3.03 -5.56
C ALA A 37 -5.63 3.39 -4.52
N LEU A 38 -6.48 2.44 -4.14
CA LEU A 38 -7.53 2.68 -3.14
C LEU A 38 -6.95 3.09 -1.78
N VAL A 39 -5.87 2.47 -1.33
CA VAL A 39 -5.19 2.84 -0.07
C VAL A 39 -4.61 4.26 -0.15
N ALA A 40 -3.98 4.62 -1.27
CA ALA A 40 -3.42 5.94 -1.48
C ALA A 40 -4.51 7.04 -1.50
N LEU A 41 -5.63 6.78 -2.18
CA LEU A 41 -6.78 7.67 -2.23
C LEU A 41 -7.44 7.82 -0.85
N TYR A 42 -7.62 6.70 -0.15
CA TYR A 42 -8.31 6.69 1.14
C TYR A 42 -7.54 7.45 2.22
N GLY A 43 -6.22 7.25 2.29
CA GLY A 43 -5.37 7.89 3.29
C GLY A 43 -5.31 9.41 3.16
N ARG A 44 -5.38 9.92 1.92
CA ARG A 44 -5.25 11.35 1.61
C ARG A 44 -6.56 12.11 1.61
N ASP A 45 -7.55 11.59 0.88
CA ASP A 45 -8.63 12.45 0.37
C ASP A 45 -10.03 11.95 0.77
N LEU A 46 -10.22 10.64 0.97
CA LEU A 46 -11.56 10.08 1.15
C LEU A 46 -12.01 9.93 2.62
N ARG A 47 -11.06 9.72 3.55
CA ARG A 47 -11.24 9.47 5.01
C ARG A 47 -12.66 9.08 5.42
N LEU A 48 -13.15 7.95 4.91
CA LEU A 48 -14.45 7.42 5.31
C LEU A 48 -14.34 6.83 6.73
N ALA A 49 -15.44 6.77 7.47
CA ALA A 49 -15.45 5.99 8.71
C ALA A 49 -15.37 4.48 8.35
N PRO A 50 -14.49 3.67 8.97
CA PRO A 50 -14.40 2.24 8.69
C PRO A 50 -15.73 1.48 8.80
N ALA A 51 -16.64 1.94 9.66
CA ALA A 51 -17.99 1.39 9.78
C ALA A 51 -18.74 1.32 8.44
N ARG A 52 -18.50 2.25 7.51
CA ARG A 52 -19.18 2.32 6.19
C ARG A 52 -18.83 1.17 5.24
N PHE A 53 -17.72 0.50 5.46
CA PHE A 53 -17.28 -0.61 4.62
C PHE A 53 -16.97 -1.86 5.44
N ARG A 54 -17.57 -2.02 6.63
CA ARG A 54 -17.33 -3.16 7.54
C ARG A 54 -17.50 -4.52 6.87
N TRP A 55 -18.45 -4.63 5.96
CA TRP A 55 -18.72 -5.82 5.15
C TRP A 55 -17.50 -6.28 4.35
N LEU A 56 -16.59 -5.36 3.98
CA LEU A 56 -15.39 -5.66 3.21
C LEU A 56 -14.44 -6.61 3.98
N LYS A 57 -14.48 -6.65 5.32
CA LYS A 57 -13.68 -7.61 6.09
C LYS A 57 -13.98 -9.07 5.70
N GLY A 58 -15.25 -9.38 5.42
CA GLY A 58 -15.68 -10.71 5.01
C GLY A 58 -15.39 -11.05 3.55
N VAL A 59 -15.23 -10.03 2.70
CA VAL A 59 -15.02 -10.18 1.25
C VAL A 59 -13.54 -10.13 0.88
N ASN A 60 -12.80 -9.19 1.46
CA ASN A 60 -11.40 -8.92 1.16
C ASN A 60 -10.69 -8.43 2.42
N ARG A 61 -10.29 -9.39 3.26
CA ARG A 61 -9.66 -9.15 4.56
C ARG A 61 -8.38 -8.30 4.45
N THR A 62 -7.53 -8.60 3.46
CA THR A 62 -6.30 -7.83 3.17
C THR A 62 -6.60 -6.37 2.85
N LEU A 63 -7.54 -6.09 1.93
CA LEU A 63 -7.89 -4.72 1.56
C LEU A 63 -8.56 -3.99 2.74
N TRP A 64 -9.42 -4.68 3.51
CA TRP A 64 -10.02 -4.11 4.71
C TRP A 64 -8.95 -3.62 5.69
N TYR A 65 -7.96 -4.44 6.04
CA TYR A 65 -6.90 -4.05 6.96
C TYR A 65 -5.97 -2.96 6.40
N ALA A 66 -5.70 -3.00 5.09
CA ALA A 66 -4.92 -1.97 4.41
C ALA A 66 -5.61 -0.61 4.44
N LEU A 67 -6.93 -0.55 4.20
CA LEU A 67 -7.72 0.69 4.29
C LEU A 67 -7.90 1.17 5.74
N HIS A 68 -8.09 0.23 6.69
CA HIS A 68 -8.33 0.57 8.10
C HIS A 68 -7.16 1.29 8.78
N SER A 69 -5.96 1.08 8.25
CA SER A 69 -4.73 1.70 8.73
C SER A 69 -4.05 2.53 7.63
N ALA A 70 -4.81 2.95 6.60
CA ALA A 70 -4.31 3.87 5.60
C ALA A 70 -3.96 5.21 6.28
N ASP A 71 -2.79 5.76 5.94
CA ASP A 71 -2.25 7.00 6.54
C ASP A 71 -1.85 6.93 8.02
N THR A 72 -1.82 5.73 8.64
CA THR A 72 -1.35 5.57 10.03
C THR A 72 0.09 5.05 10.08
N ALA A 73 0.88 5.48 11.07
CA ALA A 73 2.26 5.01 11.22
C ALA A 73 2.32 3.49 11.50
N LYS A 74 1.48 3.00 12.42
CA LYS A 74 1.33 1.57 12.73
C LYS A 74 0.26 0.95 11.83
N VAL A 75 0.55 -0.23 11.29
CA VAL A 75 -0.29 -0.92 10.30
C VAL A 75 -0.57 -2.35 10.74
N PHE A 76 -1.69 -2.92 10.28
CA PHE A 76 -1.94 -4.35 10.47
C PHE A 76 -1.07 -5.16 9.50
N VAL A 77 -0.40 -6.21 10.00
CA VAL A 77 0.51 -7.06 9.22
C VAL A 77 -0.14 -7.59 7.93
N GLU A 78 -1.43 -7.95 7.98
CA GLU A 78 -2.19 -8.50 6.85
C GLU A 78 -2.36 -7.51 5.69
N GLY A 79 -2.32 -6.20 5.96
CA GLY A 79 -2.42 -5.13 4.97
C GLY A 79 -1.10 -4.37 4.73
N ALA A 80 -0.06 -4.68 5.50
CA ALA A 80 1.19 -3.90 5.54
C ALA A 80 1.91 -3.85 4.19
N GLY A 81 1.93 -4.96 3.45
CA GLY A 81 2.54 -5.00 2.11
C GLY A 81 1.86 -4.08 1.10
N VAL A 82 0.51 -4.03 1.11
CA VAL A 82 -0.25 -3.10 0.25
C VAL A 82 0.07 -1.66 0.62
N GLN A 83 0.16 -1.35 1.91
CA GLN A 83 0.50 0.00 2.38
C GLN A 83 1.93 0.41 2.04
N ALA A 84 2.91 -0.46 2.24
CA ALA A 84 4.30 -0.19 1.89
C ALA A 84 4.44 0.13 0.40
N GLN A 85 3.81 -0.69 -0.46
CA GLN A 85 3.78 -0.45 -1.89
C GLN A 85 3.08 0.88 -2.23
N ALA A 86 1.90 1.15 -1.65
CA ALA A 86 1.15 2.38 -1.92
C ALA A 86 1.96 3.62 -1.51
N ARG A 87 2.65 3.59 -0.37
CA ARG A 87 3.53 4.68 0.10
C ARG A 87 4.71 4.88 -0.85
N ALA A 88 5.33 3.81 -1.32
CA ALA A 88 6.43 3.87 -2.28
C ALA A 88 5.98 4.47 -3.63
N GLU A 89 4.85 4.04 -4.16
CA GLU A 89 4.27 4.57 -5.40
C GLU A 89 3.95 6.06 -5.28
N VAL A 90 3.29 6.42 -4.19
CA VAL A 90 2.94 7.80 -3.85
C VAL A 90 4.19 8.67 -3.73
N HIS A 91 5.25 8.15 -3.11
CA HIS A 91 6.50 8.88 -2.94
C HIS A 91 7.25 9.05 -4.27
N ALA A 92 7.33 8.00 -5.09
CA ALA A 92 7.91 8.05 -6.43
C ALA A 92 7.19 9.08 -7.31
N SER A 93 5.85 9.06 -7.30
CA SER A 93 5.05 10.01 -8.09
C SER A 93 5.26 11.47 -7.66
N LYS A 94 5.44 11.73 -6.36
CA LYS A 94 5.79 13.07 -5.85
C LYS A 94 7.16 13.56 -6.31
N LEU A 95 8.09 12.64 -6.55
CA LEU A 95 9.44 12.93 -7.01
C LEU A 95 9.56 12.93 -8.55
N GLY A 96 8.46 12.71 -9.28
CA GLY A 96 8.50 12.56 -10.74
C GLY A 96 9.25 11.31 -11.21
N LEU A 97 9.39 10.31 -10.34
CA LEU A 97 10.08 9.05 -10.65
C LEU A 97 9.11 8.04 -11.28
N PRO A 98 9.62 7.08 -12.08
CA PRO A 98 8.81 5.97 -12.58
C PRO A 98 8.14 5.19 -11.44
N ARG A 99 6.96 4.64 -11.73
CA ARG A 99 6.26 3.76 -10.78
C ARG A 99 7.21 2.62 -10.35
N PRO A 100 7.43 2.43 -9.04
CA PRO A 100 8.39 1.46 -8.57
C PRO A 100 8.03 0.00 -8.88
N GLY A 101 9.03 -0.85 -8.74
CA GLY A 101 8.91 -2.31 -8.61
C GLY A 101 7.96 -2.76 -7.50
N LEU A 102 8.02 -4.05 -7.15
CA LEU A 102 7.48 -4.48 -5.87
C LEU A 102 8.38 -3.96 -4.75
N MET A 103 7.86 -3.05 -3.92
CA MET A 103 8.53 -2.38 -2.81
C MET A 103 7.77 -2.63 -1.51
N VAL A 104 7.89 -3.85 -0.99
CA VAL A 104 7.30 -4.27 0.29
C VAL A 104 8.34 -4.34 1.42
N THR A 105 9.58 -3.94 1.16
CA THR A 105 10.70 -4.02 2.12
C THR A 105 10.38 -3.34 3.44
N GLN A 106 9.71 -2.18 3.42
CA GLN A 106 9.30 -1.50 4.65
C GLN A 106 8.35 -2.34 5.52
N ALA A 107 7.48 -3.15 4.92
CA ALA A 107 6.61 -4.05 5.68
C ALA A 107 7.39 -5.23 6.27
N ILE A 108 8.40 -5.73 5.55
CA ILE A 108 9.30 -6.81 6.02
C ILE A 108 10.13 -6.31 7.19
N ASP A 109 10.79 -5.16 7.03
CA ASP A 109 11.66 -4.59 8.06
C ASP A 109 10.87 -4.19 9.30
N GLY A 110 9.67 -3.63 9.13
CA GLY A 110 8.77 -3.34 10.24
C GLY A 110 8.33 -4.60 11.00
N LEU A 111 7.99 -5.68 10.29
CA LEU A 111 7.64 -6.95 10.93
C LEU A 111 8.84 -7.55 11.67
N GLN A 112 10.02 -7.53 11.07
CA GLN A 112 11.26 -8.01 11.68
C GLN A 112 11.55 -7.26 12.98
N ALA A 113 11.53 -5.92 12.95
CA ALA A 113 11.80 -5.09 14.13
C ALA A 113 10.81 -5.35 15.28
N GLU A 114 9.52 -5.50 14.98
CA GLU A 114 8.51 -5.82 15.98
C GLU A 114 8.76 -7.21 16.59
N LEU A 115 9.01 -8.23 15.76
CA LEU A 115 9.27 -9.60 16.24
C LEU A 115 10.57 -9.72 17.06
N GLU A 116 11.61 -8.98 16.70
CA GLU A 116 12.86 -8.89 17.48
C GLU A 116 12.59 -8.26 18.85
N SER A 117 11.79 -7.18 18.90
CA SER A 117 11.51 -6.45 20.14
C SER A 117 10.78 -7.31 21.19
N ILE A 118 10.01 -8.31 20.76
CA ILE A 118 9.29 -9.25 21.63
C ILE A 118 10.02 -10.60 21.79
N GLY A 119 11.24 -10.73 21.27
CA GLY A 119 12.07 -11.92 21.42
C GLY A 119 11.56 -13.15 20.65
N LEU A 120 10.70 -12.98 19.64
CA LEU A 120 10.19 -14.09 18.84
C LEU A 120 11.13 -14.51 17.70
N VAL A 121 12.07 -13.63 17.30
CA VAL A 121 13.08 -13.91 16.28
C VAL A 121 14.44 -13.37 16.69
N PHE A 122 15.50 -13.94 16.10
CA PHE A 122 16.86 -13.42 16.25
C PHE A 122 17.03 -12.10 15.49
N ALA A 123 17.97 -11.28 15.96
CA ALA A 123 18.40 -10.08 15.26
C ALA A 123 18.84 -10.43 13.83
N ARG A 124 18.23 -9.76 12.85
CA ARG A 124 18.56 -9.98 11.44
C ARG A 124 19.98 -9.54 11.17
N HIS A 125 20.83 -10.48 10.77
CA HIS A 125 22.19 -10.16 10.34
C HIS A 125 22.13 -9.44 8.98
N VAL A 126 22.23 -8.12 8.98
CA VAL A 126 22.30 -7.33 7.75
C VAL A 126 23.71 -7.49 7.19
N ILE A 127 23.85 -8.21 6.07
CA ILE A 127 25.10 -8.20 5.30
C ILE A 127 25.17 -6.82 4.65
N THR A 128 25.90 -5.89 5.26
CA THR A 128 26.18 -4.59 4.64
C THR A 128 27.01 -4.84 3.38
N PRO A 129 26.50 -4.52 2.18
CA PRO A 129 27.31 -4.65 0.97
C PRO A 129 28.52 -3.74 1.12
N LYS A 130 29.73 -4.31 1.01
CA LYS A 130 30.98 -3.55 1.05
C LYS A 130 30.92 -2.50 -0.05
N ARG A 131 30.91 -1.22 0.32
CA ARG A 131 31.01 -0.11 -0.63
C ARG A 131 32.26 -0.39 -1.47
N ARG A 132 32.12 -0.55 -2.79
CA ARG A 132 33.28 -0.55 -3.68
C ARG A 132 33.90 0.84 -3.54
N GLU A 133 35.04 0.93 -2.89
CA GLU A 133 35.87 2.13 -2.96
C GLU A 133 36.13 2.39 -4.44
N ALA A 134 35.71 3.56 -4.93
CA ALA A 134 36.11 3.99 -6.25
C ALA A 134 37.64 4.03 -6.23
N SER A 135 38.28 3.24 -7.10
CA SER A 135 39.73 3.28 -7.24
C SER A 135 40.09 4.68 -7.74
N ASP A 136 40.71 5.48 -6.89
CA ASP A 136 41.48 6.64 -7.29
C ASP A 136 42.66 6.14 -8.15
N LEU A 137 42.42 5.94 -9.44
CA LEU A 137 43.48 5.82 -10.42
C LEU A 137 43.69 7.21 -11.03
N PRO A 138 44.91 7.77 -10.96
CA PRO A 138 45.21 9.08 -11.52
C PRO A 138 45.09 9.06 -13.04
N VAL A 139 44.53 10.14 -13.58
CA VAL A 139 44.49 10.50 -15.01
C VAL A 139 45.90 10.79 -15.53
#